data_AF-A0A9W8MJ54-F1
#
_entry.id   AF-A0A9W8MJ54-F1
#
_cell.length_a   1.000
_cell.length_b   1.000
_cell.length_c   1.000
_cell.angle_alpha   90.00
_cell.angle_beta   90.00
_cell.angle_gamma   90.00
#
_symmetry.space_group_name_H-M   'P 1'
#
loop_
_entity.id
_entity.type
_entity.pdbx_description
1 polymer ?
#
loop_
_entity_poly.entity_id
_entity_poly.type
_entity_poly.pdbx_seq_one_letter_code
_entity_poly.pdbx_strand_id
1 'polypeptide(L)'
;MVEPGCIIPNDLDVYVPRGGMGRAANFLSKYTDYVKVADGDLGFEQEDPEYTSGPFGTGVKSVAFYRHPTARTIVNIIETEDIVVTTAIFKFHTTFVMNYVTWNALVCAYPKMTADRVGLVNTHLLDLSSQLVRCLIKYAMRGFRALDRSYDWKKEDHDCSRNGYCSRTSRFVGDEYTMRFTFIDGFGVEPEVIDDRVSWRLNTRYTCTVKRCYRPMRGFVETGDNDALVS
;
A
#
# COMPACT_ATOMS: atom_id res chain seq x y z
N MET A 1 -13.71 1.86 17.20
CA MET A 1 -13.78 3.28 17.60
C MET A 1 -12.35 3.78 17.61
N VAL A 2 -12.03 4.79 16.81
CA VAL A 2 -10.69 5.41 16.75
C VAL A 2 -10.80 6.68 17.58
N GLU A 3 -10.04 6.79 18.67
CA GLU A 3 -10.09 7.92 19.60
C GLU A 3 -8.86 8.83 19.42
N PRO A 4 -8.96 10.14 19.69
CA PRO A 4 -7.80 11.02 19.70
C PRO A 4 -6.67 10.46 20.59
N GLY A 5 -5.45 10.39 20.08
CA GLY A 5 -4.29 9.84 20.79
C GLY A 5 -4.10 8.32 20.69
N CYS A 6 -5.01 7.58 20.04
CA CYS A 6 -4.83 6.14 19.83
C CYS A 6 -3.77 5.80 18.76
N ILE A 7 -3.34 6.79 17.97
CA ILE A 7 -2.29 6.67 16.98
C ILE A 7 -1.26 7.78 17.25
N ILE A 8 -0.03 7.38 17.56
CA ILE A 8 1.14 8.25 17.53
C ILE A 8 1.99 7.76 16.36
N PRO A 9 1.97 8.44 15.20
CA PRO A 9 2.80 8.04 14.07
C PRO A 9 4.27 8.24 14.45
N ASN A 10 5.05 7.16 14.49
CA ASN A 10 6.50 7.25 14.65
C ASN A 10 7.19 7.50 13.29
N ASP A 11 6.64 6.89 12.23
CA ASP A 11 7.10 7.01 10.84
C ASP A 11 5.90 7.37 9.96
N LEU A 12 6.08 8.37 9.08
CA LEU A 12 5.07 8.80 8.12
C LEU A 12 5.59 8.68 6.69
N ASP A 13 4.95 7.84 5.89
CA ASP A 13 5.22 7.72 4.46
C ASP A 13 4.29 8.64 3.67
N VAL A 14 4.88 9.60 2.93
CA VAL A 14 4.16 10.54 2.06
C VAL A 14 4.50 10.24 0.61
N TYR A 15 3.49 9.88 -0.16
CA TYR A 15 3.65 9.56 -1.58
C TYR A 15 3.45 10.81 -2.44
N VAL A 16 4.36 11.02 -3.40
CA VAL A 16 4.30 12.13 -4.34
C VAL A 16 4.38 11.61 -5.77
N PRO A 17 3.68 12.25 -6.72
CA PRO A 17 3.65 11.79 -8.10
C PRO A 17 5.04 11.91 -8.75
N ARG A 18 5.26 11.24 -9.87
CA ARG A 18 6.48 11.40 -10.66
C ARG A 18 6.78 12.88 -10.93
N GLY A 19 7.97 13.34 -10.52
CA GLY A 19 8.41 14.73 -10.60
C GLY A 19 8.04 15.59 -9.38
N GLY A 20 7.33 15.03 -8.40
CA GLY A 20 6.82 15.72 -7.21
C GLY A 20 7.88 15.95 -6.12
N MET A 21 8.98 15.20 -6.14
CA MET A 21 10.01 15.23 -5.08
C MET A 21 10.53 16.65 -4.80
N GLY A 22 10.84 17.42 -5.84
CA GLY A 22 11.35 18.79 -5.66
C GLY A 22 10.35 19.74 -5.00
N ARG A 23 9.05 19.60 -5.30
CA ARG A 23 7.99 20.41 -4.69
C ARG A 23 7.79 20.06 -3.22
N ALA A 24 7.79 18.76 -2.90
CA ALA A 24 7.70 18.29 -1.51
C ALA A 24 8.91 18.73 -0.67
N ALA A 25 10.12 18.60 -1.23
CA ALA A 25 11.35 19.07 -0.58
C ALA A 25 11.31 20.58 -0.29
N ASN A 26 10.86 21.38 -1.28
CA ASN A 26 10.71 22.83 -1.10
C ASN A 26 9.68 23.13 -0.01
N PHE A 27 8.51 22.48 -0.04
CA PHE A 27 7.48 22.65 0.98
C PHE A 27 8.01 22.38 2.39
N LEU A 28 8.66 21.23 2.60
CA LEU A 28 9.24 20.88 3.91
C LEU A 28 10.27 21.93 4.35
N SER A 29 11.18 22.33 3.46
CA SER A 29 12.23 23.31 3.80
C SER A 29 11.70 24.70 4.12
N LYS A 30 10.54 25.08 3.56
CA LYS A 30 9.99 26.44 3.67
C LYS A 30 8.98 26.59 4.82
N TYR A 31 8.23 25.53 5.12
CA TYR A 31 7.08 25.61 6.03
C TYR A 31 7.20 24.71 7.25
N THR A 32 8.29 23.95 7.39
CA THR A 32 8.49 23.02 8.51
C THR A 32 9.94 23.04 8.99
N ASP A 33 10.19 22.46 10.16
CA ASP A 33 11.54 22.28 10.70
C ASP A 33 12.21 20.97 10.25
N TYR A 34 11.57 20.21 9.35
CA TYR A 34 12.12 18.94 8.86
C TYR A 34 13.35 19.17 7.99
N VAL A 35 14.44 18.47 8.31
CA VAL A 35 15.69 18.54 7.56
C VAL A 35 15.92 17.22 6.82
N LYS A 36 16.33 17.33 5.55
CA LYS A 36 16.69 16.16 4.75
C LYS A 36 17.90 15.47 5.38
N VAL A 37 17.80 14.17 5.60
CA VAL A 37 18.92 13.38 6.12
C VAL A 37 19.86 13.04 4.98
N ALA A 38 21.16 13.21 5.21
CA ALA A 38 22.18 12.81 4.24
C ALA A 38 22.23 11.27 4.13
N ASP A 39 22.59 10.77 2.95
CA ASP A 39 22.73 9.34 2.73
C ASP A 39 23.79 8.77 3.69
N GLY A 40 23.35 7.96 4.66
CA GLY A 40 24.21 7.29 5.65
C GLY A 40 24.11 7.78 7.11
N ASP A 41 23.48 8.93 7.39
CA ASP A 41 23.46 9.55 8.73
C ASP A 41 22.35 9.03 9.67
N LEU A 42 21.54 8.08 9.21
CA LEU A 42 20.34 7.70 9.94
C LEU A 42 20.60 6.92 11.23
N GLY A 43 21.71 6.19 11.41
CA GLY A 43 22.04 5.46 12.66
C GLY A 43 21.02 4.40 13.09
N PHE A 44 19.88 4.31 12.41
CA PHE A 44 19.09 3.11 12.23
C PHE A 44 19.97 2.12 11.46
N GLU A 45 19.94 0.83 11.80
CA GLU A 45 20.32 -0.20 10.82
C GLU A 45 19.69 0.26 9.51
N GLN A 46 20.49 0.48 8.46
CA GLN A 46 19.97 0.83 7.14
C GLN A 46 18.70 -0.01 6.98
N GLU A 47 17.51 0.61 6.97
CA GLU A 47 16.43 -0.03 6.23
C GLU A 47 17.06 -0.10 4.85
N ASP A 48 17.51 -1.31 4.53
CA ASP A 48 18.38 -1.60 3.40
C ASP A 48 17.79 -0.84 2.19
N PRO A 49 18.57 -0.58 1.13
CA PRO A 49 17.98 -0.25 -0.18
C PRO A 49 16.92 -1.27 -0.68
N GLU A 50 16.60 -2.29 0.12
CA GLU A 50 15.41 -3.15 0.23
C GLU A 50 14.02 -2.58 -0.09
N TYR A 51 13.83 -1.39 -0.63
CA TYR A 51 12.62 -1.07 -1.40
C TYR A 51 12.81 -1.28 -2.91
N THR A 52 14.00 -1.68 -3.35
CA THR A 52 14.27 -2.12 -4.72
C THR A 52 14.45 -3.64 -4.77
N SER A 53 13.41 -4.44 -5.00
CA SER A 53 13.66 -5.79 -5.51
C SER A 53 12.51 -6.39 -6.32
N GLY A 54 12.90 -7.06 -7.41
CA GLY A 54 12.05 -7.96 -8.20
C GLY A 54 11.83 -7.48 -9.64
N PRO A 55 11.62 -8.41 -10.60
CA PRO A 55 11.44 -8.11 -12.03
C PRO A 55 10.17 -7.30 -12.37
N PHE A 56 9.42 -6.86 -11.37
CA PHE A 56 8.23 -6.03 -11.49
C PHE A 56 8.43 -4.84 -10.56
N GLY A 57 8.53 -3.63 -11.13
CA GLY A 57 8.81 -2.40 -10.39
C GLY A 57 7.85 -2.21 -9.22
N THR A 58 8.37 -1.68 -8.11
CA THR A 58 7.58 -1.38 -6.90
C THR A 58 6.61 -0.21 -7.09
N GLY A 59 6.66 0.46 -8.25
CA GLY A 59 5.99 1.73 -8.46
C GLY A 59 6.68 2.88 -7.73
N VAL A 60 7.82 2.64 -7.07
CA VAL A 60 8.61 3.64 -6.36
C VAL A 60 9.83 4.00 -7.21
N LYS A 61 9.97 5.30 -7.49
CA LYS A 61 11.08 5.89 -8.24
C LYS A 61 12.23 6.32 -7.34
N SER A 62 11.92 6.99 -6.22
CA SER A 62 12.93 7.43 -5.25
C SER A 62 12.33 7.64 -3.87
N VAL A 63 13.18 7.58 -2.83
CA VAL A 63 12.80 7.83 -1.44
C VAL A 63 13.75 8.87 -0.85
N ALA A 64 13.21 9.84 -0.12
CA ALA A 64 13.98 10.83 0.61
C ALA A 64 13.52 10.89 2.07
N PHE A 65 14.48 10.85 2.99
CA PHE A 65 14.22 10.83 4.43
C PHE A 65 14.36 12.23 5.02
N TYR A 66 13.40 12.61 5.85
CA TYR A 66 13.37 13.90 6.54
C TYR A 66 13.17 13.67 8.03
N ARG A 67 13.99 14.32 8.85
CA ARG A 67 13.93 14.20 10.31
C ARG A 67 13.62 15.55 10.93
N HIS A 68 12.73 15.55 11.91
CA HIS A 68 12.53 16.73 12.73
C HIS A 68 13.65 16.81 13.79
N PRO A 69 14.28 17.99 14.01
CA PRO A 69 15.45 18.11 14.88
C PRO A 69 15.15 17.75 16.34
N THR A 70 13.98 18.15 16.84
CA THR A 70 13.58 17.97 18.25
C THR A 70 12.52 16.87 18.46
N ALA A 71 11.48 16.81 17.62
CA ALA A 71 10.54 15.71 17.61
C ALA A 71 11.22 14.46 17.04
N ARG A 72 11.24 13.34 17.78
CA ARG A 72 11.82 12.06 17.33
C ARG A 72 10.96 11.40 16.23
N THR A 73 10.70 12.12 15.15
CA THR A 73 9.80 11.74 14.06
C THR A 73 10.52 11.81 12.72
N ILE A 74 10.18 10.86 11.86
CA ILE A 74 10.75 10.73 10.52
C ILE A 74 9.61 10.76 9.51
N VAL A 75 9.82 11.52 8.44
CA VAL A 75 8.93 11.59 7.27
C VAL A 75 9.70 11.06 6.07
N ASN A 76 9.14 10.06 5.41
CA ASN A 76 9.65 9.49 4.18
C ASN A 76 8.86 10.08 3.02
N ILE A 77 9.52 10.80 2.12
CA ILE A 77 8.93 11.25 0.87
C ILE A 77 9.23 10.20 -0.20
N ILE A 78 8.20 9.56 -0.72
CA ILE A 78 8.29 8.47 -1.70
C ILE A 78 7.76 8.99 -3.03
N GLU A 79 8.65 9.18 -3.99
CA GLU A 79 8.24 9.53 -5.36
C GLU A 79 7.85 8.26 -6.12
N THR A 80 6.68 8.28 -6.75
CA THR A 80 6.19 7.17 -7.56
C THR A 80 6.70 7.21 -9.01
N GLU A 81 6.73 6.05 -9.65
CA GLU A 81 7.01 5.93 -11.10
C GLU A 81 5.87 6.51 -11.95
N ASP A 82 4.64 6.43 -11.43
CA ASP A 82 3.41 6.87 -12.09
C ASP A 82 2.99 8.28 -11.66
N ILE A 83 2.08 8.89 -12.43
CA ILE A 83 1.44 10.17 -12.09
C ILE A 83 0.41 9.98 -10.97
N VAL A 84 -0.30 8.84 -10.98
CA VAL A 84 -1.26 8.49 -9.93
C VAL A 84 -0.53 7.78 -8.80
N VAL A 85 -0.35 8.48 -7.67
CA VAL A 85 0.51 7.99 -6.56
C VAL A 85 0.02 6.70 -5.91
N THR A 86 -1.29 6.42 -5.97
CA THR A 86 -1.88 5.24 -5.34
C THR A 86 -1.50 3.95 -6.06
N THR A 87 -0.95 4.00 -7.28
CA THR A 87 -0.52 2.79 -7.99
C THR A 87 0.60 2.06 -7.23
N ALA A 88 1.52 2.79 -6.61
CA ALA A 88 2.57 2.21 -5.77
C ALA A 88 1.97 1.47 -4.56
N ILE A 89 0.90 2.01 -3.99
CA ILE A 89 0.21 1.42 -2.83
C ILE A 89 -0.43 0.07 -3.22
N PHE A 90 -1.02 -0.04 -4.40
CA PHE A 90 -1.61 -1.30 -4.86
C PHE A 90 -0.58 -2.32 -5.39
N LYS A 91 0.69 -1.90 -5.57
CA LYS A 91 1.82 -2.78 -5.92
C LYS A 91 2.51 -3.40 -4.69
N PHE A 92 2.12 -3.05 -3.45
CA PHE A 92 2.70 -3.64 -2.24
C PHE A 92 2.59 -5.16 -2.19
N HIS A 93 3.58 -5.81 -1.57
CA HIS A 93 3.66 -7.26 -1.47
C HIS A 93 2.59 -7.90 -0.59
N THR A 94 1.88 -7.12 0.21
CA THR A 94 0.79 -7.62 1.05
C THR A 94 -0.35 -6.62 1.12
N THR A 95 -1.56 -7.11 1.39
CA THR A 95 -2.73 -6.24 1.55
C THR A 95 -2.78 -5.50 2.89
N PHE A 96 -1.83 -5.75 3.81
CA PHE A 96 -1.80 -5.12 5.14
C PHE A 96 -1.72 -3.59 5.06
N VAL A 97 -1.03 -3.09 4.03
CA VAL A 97 -0.69 -1.68 3.83
C VAL A 97 -1.31 -1.08 2.57
N MET A 98 -2.31 -1.75 2.01
CA MET A 98 -3.11 -1.19 0.90
C MET A 98 -4.18 -0.24 1.45
N ASN A 99 -3.72 0.75 2.22
CA ASN A 99 -4.50 1.81 2.80
C ASN A 99 -3.73 3.12 2.66
N TYR A 100 -4.45 4.22 2.50
CA TYR A 100 -3.84 5.53 2.39
C TYR A 100 -4.75 6.60 2.97
N VAL A 101 -4.14 7.74 3.27
CA VAL A 101 -4.81 8.90 3.82
C VAL A 101 -4.67 10.03 2.82
N THR A 102 -5.79 10.65 2.45
CA THR A 102 -5.85 11.92 1.71
C THR A 102 -6.01 13.07 2.70
N TRP A 103 -6.18 14.30 2.22
CA TRP A 103 -6.33 15.44 3.14
C TRP A 103 -7.62 15.36 3.98
N ASN A 104 -8.67 14.69 3.49
CA ASN A 104 -9.95 14.58 4.19
C ASN A 104 -10.44 13.14 4.46
N ALA A 105 -9.75 12.10 3.97
CA ALA A 105 -10.26 10.74 4.07
C ALA A 105 -9.19 9.68 4.32
N LEU A 106 -9.61 8.61 4.96
CA LEU A 106 -8.91 7.32 5.00
C LEU A 106 -9.54 6.38 3.97
N VAL A 107 -8.71 5.76 3.15
CA VAL A 107 -9.11 4.71 2.21
C VAL A 107 -8.44 3.40 2.62
N CYS A 108 -9.22 2.33 2.74
CA CYS A 108 -8.73 0.99 3.03
C CYS A 108 -9.27 0.00 2.00
N ALA A 109 -8.37 -0.68 1.28
CA ALA A 109 -8.75 -1.60 0.22
C ALA A 109 -9.35 -2.92 0.74
N TYR A 110 -8.94 -3.35 1.93
CA TYR A 110 -9.31 -4.63 2.53
C TYR A 110 -9.71 -4.49 4.02
N PRO A 111 -10.73 -3.68 4.33
CA PRO A 111 -11.06 -3.28 5.70
C PRO A 111 -11.35 -4.45 6.64
N LYS A 112 -12.10 -5.47 6.20
CA LYS A 112 -12.40 -6.64 7.04
C LYS A 112 -11.16 -7.50 7.32
N MET A 113 -10.28 -7.69 6.34
CA MET A 113 -9.02 -8.43 6.54
C MET A 113 -8.08 -7.65 7.47
N THR A 114 -7.96 -6.32 7.26
CA THR A 114 -7.18 -5.43 8.13
C THR A 114 -7.69 -5.46 9.57
N ALA A 115 -9.01 -5.42 9.78
CA ALA A 115 -9.63 -5.53 11.10
C ALA A 115 -9.33 -6.87 11.78
N ASP A 116 -9.34 -7.96 11.02
CA ASP A 116 -9.00 -9.31 11.48
C ASP A 116 -7.48 -9.54 11.61
N ARG A 117 -6.64 -8.52 11.34
CA ARG A 117 -5.17 -8.61 11.28
C ARG A 117 -4.68 -9.73 10.36
N VAL A 118 -5.32 -9.90 9.22
CA VAL A 118 -4.88 -10.81 8.16
C VAL A 118 -4.70 -10.07 6.84
N GLY A 119 -4.05 -10.70 5.87
CA GLY A 119 -3.84 -10.09 4.57
C GLY A 119 -3.25 -11.07 3.57
N LEU A 120 -3.50 -10.80 2.30
CA LEU A 120 -3.03 -11.66 1.21
C LEU A 120 -1.62 -11.27 0.79
N VAL A 121 -0.79 -12.28 0.50
CA VAL A 121 0.51 -12.08 -0.13
C VAL A 121 0.29 -11.84 -1.62
N ASN A 122 0.72 -10.67 -2.09
CA ASN A 122 0.67 -10.23 -3.48
C ASN A 122 1.90 -10.75 -4.23
N THR A 123 1.94 -12.05 -4.49
CA THR A 123 2.99 -12.69 -5.30
C THR A 123 2.42 -13.85 -6.09
N HIS A 124 3.03 -14.15 -7.24
CA HIS A 124 2.75 -15.33 -8.04
C HIS A 124 3.91 -16.32 -8.02
N LEU A 125 5.01 -16.01 -7.31
CA LEU A 125 6.24 -16.81 -7.27
C LEU A 125 6.23 -17.82 -6.11
N LEU A 126 6.55 -19.08 -6.36
CA LEU A 126 6.66 -20.09 -5.29
C LEU A 126 7.72 -19.69 -4.26
N ASP A 127 8.90 -19.30 -4.73
CA ASP A 127 9.98 -18.84 -3.87
C ASP A 127 9.81 -17.35 -3.56
N LEU A 128 9.90 -17.02 -2.27
CA LEU A 128 9.80 -15.66 -1.78
C LEU A 128 11.20 -15.03 -1.76
N SER A 129 11.32 -13.78 -2.21
CA SER A 129 12.55 -13.02 -2.04
C SER A 129 12.84 -12.77 -0.56
N SER A 130 14.11 -12.57 -0.20
CA SER A 130 14.52 -12.20 1.16
C SER A 130 13.80 -10.96 1.67
N GLN A 131 13.63 -9.95 0.81
CA GLN A 131 12.88 -8.73 1.09
C GLN A 131 11.43 -9.04 1.49
N LEU A 132 10.74 -9.87 0.70
CA LEU A 132 9.36 -10.25 0.99
C LEU A 132 9.30 -11.02 2.32
N VAL A 133 10.20 -11.96 2.56
CA VAL A 133 10.27 -12.70 3.83
C VAL A 133 10.46 -11.74 5.02
N ARG A 134 11.40 -10.80 4.94
CA ARG A 134 11.62 -9.77 5.98
C ARG A 134 10.38 -8.91 6.21
N CYS A 135 9.71 -8.49 5.15
CA CYS A 135 8.43 -7.77 5.23
C CYS A 135 7.35 -8.61 5.96
N LEU A 136 7.19 -9.89 5.61
CA LEU A 136 6.24 -10.77 6.28
C LEU A 136 6.56 -10.95 7.77
N ILE A 137 7.85 -11.07 8.13
CA ILE A 137 8.29 -11.14 9.54
C ILE A 137 7.97 -9.84 10.27
N LYS A 138 8.29 -8.67 9.70
CA LYS A 138 7.99 -7.34 10.25
C LYS A 138 6.50 -7.21 10.61
N TYR A 139 5.60 -7.60 9.72
CA TYR A 139 4.16 -7.56 9.98
C TYR A 139 3.67 -8.66 10.91
N ALA A 140 4.29 -9.85 10.90
CA ALA A 140 3.99 -10.90 11.86
C ALA A 140 4.28 -10.47 13.30
N MET A 141 5.41 -9.79 13.54
CA MET A 141 5.73 -9.20 14.85
C MET A 141 4.73 -8.13 15.30
N ARG A 142 4.04 -7.47 14.34
CA ARG A 142 2.95 -6.52 14.60
C ARG A 142 1.58 -7.21 14.79
N GLY A 143 1.55 -8.54 14.79
CA GLY A 143 0.36 -9.36 15.02
C GLY A 143 -0.48 -9.61 13.76
N PHE A 144 0.07 -9.38 12.56
CA PHE A 144 -0.61 -9.72 11.31
C PHE A 144 -0.28 -11.13 10.84
N ARG A 145 -1.25 -11.80 10.21
CA ARG A 145 -1.05 -13.11 9.59
C ARG A 145 -1.19 -13.02 8.07
N ALA A 146 -0.11 -13.39 7.38
CA ALA A 146 -0.09 -13.46 5.92
C ALA A 146 -0.76 -14.74 5.42
N LEU A 147 -1.58 -14.59 4.39
CA LEU A 147 -2.36 -15.66 3.77
C LEU A 147 -2.03 -15.73 2.29
N ASP A 148 -1.92 -16.94 1.76
CA ASP A 148 -1.73 -17.15 0.33
C ASP A 148 -3.03 -17.02 -0.48
N ARG A 149 -4.17 -17.22 0.19
CA ARG A 149 -5.48 -17.31 -0.44
C ARG A 149 -6.56 -16.84 0.53
N SER A 150 -7.62 -16.28 -0.03
CA SER A 150 -8.80 -15.86 0.73
C SER A 150 -9.47 -17.04 1.46
N TYR A 151 -9.46 -18.23 0.85
CA TYR A 151 -9.97 -19.44 1.50
C TYR A 151 -9.31 -19.69 2.87
N ASP A 152 -8.02 -19.37 3.03
CA ASP A 152 -7.30 -19.62 4.28
C ASP A 152 -7.66 -18.64 5.41
N TRP A 153 -8.49 -17.62 5.12
CA TRP A 153 -9.00 -16.67 6.10
C TRP A 153 -10.19 -17.24 6.89
N LYS A 154 -11.29 -17.59 6.20
CA LYS A 154 -12.53 -18.07 6.83
C LYS A 154 -12.89 -19.53 6.52
N LYS A 155 -12.09 -20.21 5.68
CA LYS A 155 -12.35 -21.59 5.20
C LYS A 155 -13.70 -21.71 4.49
N GLU A 156 -14.07 -20.64 3.79
CA GLU A 156 -15.31 -20.54 3.02
C GLU A 156 -14.99 -20.56 1.52
N ASP A 157 -15.72 -21.41 0.80
CA ASP A 157 -15.72 -21.38 -0.67
C ASP A 157 -16.37 -20.08 -1.15
N HIS A 158 -15.86 -19.56 -2.26
CA HIS A 158 -16.37 -18.34 -2.88
C HIS A 158 -16.06 -18.34 -4.38
N ASP A 159 -16.81 -17.52 -5.12
CA ASP A 159 -16.46 -17.18 -6.49
C ASP A 159 -15.24 -16.26 -6.49
N CYS A 160 -14.12 -16.78 -6.99
CA CYS A 160 -12.84 -16.07 -7.08
C CYS A 160 -12.89 -14.78 -7.92
N SER A 161 -13.92 -14.60 -8.76
CA SER A 161 -14.10 -13.43 -9.62
C SER A 161 -14.99 -12.35 -9.02
N ARG A 162 -15.71 -12.66 -7.93
CA ARG A 162 -16.71 -11.77 -7.33
C ARG A 162 -16.42 -11.39 -5.89
N ASN A 163 -15.77 -12.26 -5.13
CA ASN A 163 -15.46 -11.97 -3.73
C ASN A 163 -14.31 -10.96 -3.65
N GLY A 164 -14.59 -9.73 -3.21
CA GLY A 164 -13.57 -8.69 -3.16
C GLY A 164 -12.35 -9.03 -2.29
N TYR A 165 -12.47 -9.93 -1.32
CA TYR A 165 -11.33 -10.38 -0.52
C TYR A 165 -10.55 -11.53 -1.18
N CYS A 166 -10.83 -11.87 -2.45
CA CYS A 166 -10.08 -12.83 -3.23
C CYS A 166 -8.99 -12.15 -4.04
N SER A 167 -7.76 -12.70 -4.03
CA SER A 167 -6.65 -12.17 -4.84
C SER A 167 -6.90 -12.22 -6.35
N ARG A 168 -7.87 -13.02 -6.80
CA ARG A 168 -8.24 -13.17 -8.22
C ARG A 168 -9.34 -12.22 -8.68
N THR A 169 -9.98 -11.52 -7.75
CA THR A 169 -11.02 -10.54 -8.07
C THR A 169 -10.38 -9.23 -8.49
N SER A 170 -10.85 -8.66 -9.59
CA SER A 170 -10.51 -7.29 -9.96
C SER A 170 -11.25 -6.35 -9.02
N ARG A 171 -10.51 -5.43 -8.41
CA ARG A 171 -10.99 -4.44 -7.44
C ARG A 171 -10.77 -3.05 -8.02
N PHE A 172 -11.51 -2.08 -7.52
CA PHE A 172 -11.25 -0.67 -7.81
C PHE A 172 -11.54 0.18 -6.58
N VAL A 173 -10.98 1.38 -6.55
CA VAL A 173 -11.18 2.28 -5.43
C VAL A 173 -12.65 2.66 -5.37
N GLY A 174 -13.37 2.27 -4.31
CA GLY A 174 -14.81 2.57 -4.17
C GLY A 174 -15.76 1.42 -4.47
N ASP A 175 -15.25 0.24 -4.80
CA ASP A 175 -16.12 -0.94 -4.83
C ASP A 175 -16.69 -1.25 -3.43
N GLU A 176 -17.72 -2.10 -3.38
CA GLU A 176 -18.45 -2.48 -2.16
C GLU A 176 -17.60 -3.13 -1.06
N TYR A 177 -16.37 -3.53 -1.39
CA TYR A 177 -15.44 -4.20 -0.49
C TYR A 177 -14.34 -3.26 0.03
N THR A 178 -14.23 -2.05 -0.53
CA THR A 178 -13.38 -0.98 0.00
C THR A 178 -14.09 -0.21 1.11
N MET A 179 -13.31 0.42 1.99
CA MET A 179 -13.82 1.37 2.97
C MET A 179 -13.23 2.74 2.70
N ARG A 180 -14.08 3.76 2.75
CA ARG A 180 -13.69 5.17 2.71
C ARG A 180 -14.33 5.86 3.91
N PHE A 181 -13.53 6.62 4.66
CA PHE A 181 -13.98 7.31 5.87
C PHE A 181 -13.50 8.75 5.83
N THR A 182 -14.41 9.71 5.94
CA THR A 182 -14.09 11.15 6.00
C THR A 182 -13.70 11.56 7.42
N PHE A 183 -12.72 12.44 7.57
CA PHE A 183 -12.36 13.02 8.86
C PHE A 183 -13.27 14.19 9.26
N ILE A 184 -14.00 14.75 8.30
CA ILE A 184 -14.85 15.92 8.50
C ILE A 184 -16.32 15.47 8.48
N ASP A 185 -17.06 15.89 9.51
CA ASP A 185 -18.50 15.71 9.59
C ASP A 185 -19.21 16.80 8.76
N GLY A 186 -20.13 16.39 7.89
CA GLY A 186 -20.95 17.32 7.12
C GLY A 186 -21.80 16.62 6.06
N PHE A 187 -23.01 17.14 5.83
CA PHE A 187 -23.85 16.66 4.73
C PHE A 187 -23.17 16.94 3.39
N GLY A 188 -23.06 15.90 2.55
CA GLY A 188 -22.46 16.00 1.22
C GLY A 188 -20.93 16.06 1.20
N VAL A 189 -20.25 15.79 2.32
CA VAL A 189 -18.79 15.62 2.33
C VAL A 189 -18.46 14.26 1.74
N GLU A 190 -17.93 14.25 0.53
CA GLU A 190 -17.45 13.03 -0.12
C GLU A 190 -15.99 12.76 0.27
N PRO A 191 -15.64 11.49 0.60
CA PRO A 191 -14.26 11.11 0.85
C PRO A 191 -13.43 11.28 -0.42
N GLU A 192 -12.43 12.14 -0.37
CA GLU A 192 -11.52 12.32 -1.49
C GLU A 192 -10.72 11.03 -1.70
N VAL A 193 -10.70 10.59 -2.95
CA VAL A 193 -9.80 9.56 -3.43
C VAL A 193 -8.92 10.18 -4.51
N ILE A 194 -7.66 9.77 -4.56
CA ILE A 194 -6.69 10.35 -5.47
C ILE A 194 -7.07 10.08 -6.93
N ASP A 195 -7.57 8.89 -7.20
CA ASP A 195 -8.14 8.47 -8.48
C ASP A 195 -9.12 7.33 -8.20
N ASP A 196 -10.40 7.53 -8.51
CA ASP A 196 -11.48 6.56 -8.32
C ASP A 196 -11.52 5.49 -9.42
N ARG A 197 -10.76 5.68 -10.50
CA ARG A 197 -10.63 4.74 -11.62
C ARG A 197 -9.47 3.77 -11.43
N VAL A 198 -8.65 3.96 -10.39
CA VAL A 198 -7.59 2.99 -10.08
C VAL A 198 -8.20 1.64 -9.79
N SER A 199 -7.80 0.67 -10.59
CA SER A 199 -8.20 -0.72 -10.45
C SER A 199 -6.99 -1.62 -10.28
N TRP A 200 -7.16 -2.73 -9.59
CA TRP A 200 -6.08 -3.68 -9.37
C TRP A 200 -6.61 -5.11 -9.27
N ARG A 201 -5.70 -6.05 -9.52
CA ARG A 201 -5.84 -7.44 -9.13
C ARG A 201 -4.53 -7.88 -8.52
N LEU A 202 -4.59 -8.65 -7.43
CA LEU A 202 -3.37 -9.13 -6.80
C LEU A 202 -2.72 -10.22 -7.65
N ASN A 203 -1.40 -10.34 -7.55
CA ASN A 203 -0.70 -11.55 -7.89
C ASN A 203 -1.15 -12.67 -6.93
N THR A 204 -1.31 -13.88 -7.46
CA THR A 204 -1.67 -15.05 -6.66
C THR A 204 -0.97 -16.29 -7.15
N ARG A 205 -0.76 -17.24 -6.25
CA ARG A 205 -0.08 -18.52 -6.52
C ARG A 205 -1.04 -19.69 -6.61
N TYR A 206 -2.16 -19.60 -5.91
CA TYR A 206 -3.00 -20.75 -5.65
C TYR A 206 -4.48 -20.45 -5.93
N THR A 207 -5.25 -21.49 -6.24
CA THR A 207 -6.72 -21.42 -6.32
C THR A 207 -7.35 -21.37 -4.93
N CYS A 208 -8.45 -20.65 -4.75
CA CYS A 208 -9.18 -20.57 -3.47
C CYS A 208 -10.11 -21.77 -3.22
N THR A 209 -9.81 -22.93 -3.79
CA THR A 209 -10.53 -24.19 -3.52
C THR A 209 -10.03 -24.84 -2.23
N VAL A 210 -10.85 -25.70 -1.64
CA VAL A 210 -10.49 -26.55 -0.48
C VAL A 210 -9.12 -27.22 -0.69
N LYS A 211 -8.92 -27.87 -1.84
CA LYS A 211 -7.62 -28.41 -2.24
C LYS A 211 -6.71 -27.27 -2.70
N ARG A 212 -5.54 -27.12 -2.06
CA ARG A 212 -4.51 -26.18 -2.49
C ARG A 212 -3.91 -26.62 -3.82
N CYS A 213 -4.20 -25.89 -4.89
CA CYS A 213 -3.65 -26.13 -6.22
C CYS A 213 -2.84 -24.92 -6.66
N TYR A 214 -1.57 -25.14 -7.03
CA TYR A 214 -0.71 -24.11 -7.59
C TYR A 214 -1.19 -23.75 -9.01
N ARG A 215 -1.68 -22.52 -9.17
CA ARG A 215 -2.11 -21.92 -10.43
C ARG A 215 -1.79 -20.43 -10.36
N PRO A 216 -0.54 -20.05 -10.67
CA PRO A 216 -0.12 -18.68 -10.55
C PRO A 216 -0.90 -17.80 -11.54
N MET A 217 -1.24 -16.60 -11.10
CA MET A 217 -1.87 -15.58 -11.93
C MET A 217 -1.22 -14.25 -11.61
N ARG A 218 -0.85 -13.52 -12.66
CA ARG A 218 -0.29 -12.18 -12.53
C ARG A 218 -1.40 -11.18 -12.21
N GLY A 219 -1.09 -10.34 -11.24
CA GLY A 219 -1.87 -9.16 -10.91
C GLY A 219 -1.63 -8.03 -11.90
N PHE A 220 -2.36 -6.95 -11.71
CA PHE A 220 -2.18 -5.69 -12.42
C PHE A 220 -2.59 -4.53 -11.51
N VAL A 221 -2.15 -3.33 -11.87
CA VAL A 221 -2.66 -2.06 -11.35
C VAL A 221 -2.80 -1.14 -12.56
N GLU A 222 -4.00 -0.61 -12.76
CA GLU A 222 -4.36 0.23 -13.91
C GLU A 222 -4.98 1.54 -13.41
N THR A 223 -4.76 2.61 -14.16
CA THR A 223 -5.33 3.94 -13.91
C THR A 223 -6.29 4.27 -15.04
N GLY A 224 -7.19 5.24 -14.82
CA GLY A 224 -8.24 5.58 -15.79
C GLY A 224 -7.77 6.27 -17.08
N ASP A 225 -6.47 6.52 -17.26
CA ASP A 225 -5.91 7.34 -18.33
C ASP A 225 -5.25 6.54 -19.48
N ASN A 226 -5.68 5.31 -19.73
CA ASN A 226 -5.30 4.55 -20.93
C ASN A 226 -6.07 4.99 -22.20
N ASP A 227 -6.13 6.30 -22.44
CA ASP A 227 -6.42 6.90 -23.75
C ASP A 227 -5.12 7.41 -24.43
N ALA A 228 -3.97 6.79 -24.11
CA ALA A 228 -2.71 7.08 -24.78
C ALA A 228 -1.97 5.80 -25.23
N LEU A 229 -1.98 5.62 -26.55
CA LEU A 229 -1.07 4.82 -27.39
C LEU A 229 -1.41 3.32 -27.54
N VAL A 230 -2.45 3.08 -28.35
CA VAL A 230 -2.36 2.05 -29.39
C VAL A 230 -1.40 2.58 -30.46
N SER A 231 -0.26 1.92 -30.62
CA SER A 231 0.53 1.92 -31.86
C SER A 231 0.90 0.49 -32.19
#